data_AF-A0A8G2IRN0-F1
#
_entry.id   AF-A0A8G2IRN0-F1
#
_cell.length_a   1.000
_cell.length_b   1.000
_cell.length_c   1.000
_cell.angle_alpha   90.00
_cell.angle_beta   90.00
_cell.angle_gamma   90.00
#
_symmetry.space_group_name_H-M   'P 1'
#
loop_
_entity.id
_entity.type
_entity.pdbx_description
1 polymer ?
#
loop_
_entity_poly.entity_id
_entity_poly.type
_entity_poly.pdbx_seq_one_letter_code
_entity_poly.pdbx_strand_id
1 'polypeptide(L)' 'MTFFRRMGIIGLASAALLVGDLVGDQSIVSMPRFVSDAVAVVGRPLTPVSVAGVARRTTRRCAAGAYDC' A
#
# COMPACT_ATOMS: atom_id res chain seq x y z
N MET A 1 32.41 30.17 25.14
CA MET A 1 32.20 29.51 23.81
C MET A 1 31.26 28.29 23.86
N THR A 2 30.51 28.05 24.94
CA THR A 2 29.53 26.94 25.01
C THR A 2 28.10 27.38 24.70
N PHE A 3 27.75 28.63 25.04
CA PHE A 3 26.43 29.22 24.80
C PHE A 3 26.12 29.38 23.30
N PHE A 4 27.06 29.94 22.54
CA PHE A 4 26.91 30.11 21.08
C PHE A 4 26.79 28.77 20.34
N ARG A 5 27.51 27.74 20.81
CA ARG A 5 27.42 26.38 20.27
C ARG A 5 26.06 25.73 20.58
N ARG A 6 25.54 25.93 21.79
CA ARG A 6 24.20 25.44 22.18
C ARG A 6 23.10 26.15 21.40
N MET A 7 23.18 27.47 21.22
CA MET A 7 22.25 28.24 20.40
C MET A 7 22.24 27.78 18.94
N GLY A 8 23.42 27.52 18.36
CA GLY A 8 23.54 26.97 17.02
C GLY A 8 22.90 25.58 16.88
N ILE A 9 23.12 24.69 17.85
CA ILE A 9 22.53 23.33 17.85
C ILE A 9 21.00 23.40 17.98
N ILE A 10 20.48 24.26 18.86
CA ILE A 10 19.04 24.43 19.06
C ILE A 10 18.38 24.97 17.78
N GLY A 11 19.01 25.95 17.12
CA GLY A 11 18.51 26.50 15.85
C GLY A 11 18.52 25.49 14.70
N LEU A 12 19.54 24.62 14.64
CA LEU A 12 19.59 23.55 13.65
C LEU A 12 18.53 22.47 13.89
N ALA A 13 18.30 22.11 15.15
CA ALA A 13 17.29 21.14 15.53
C ALA A 13 15.87 21.63 15.24
N SER A 14 15.56 22.90 15.51
CA SER A 14 14.25 23.47 15.20
C SER A 14 14.00 23.58 13.69
N ALA A 15 15.02 23.96 12.91
CA ALA A 15 14.92 23.99 11.45
C ALA A 15 14.68 22.59 10.85
N ALA A 16 15.35 21.56 11.37
CA ALA A 16 15.16 20.19 10.92
C ALA A 16 13.74 19.66 11.21
N LEU A 17 13.16 20.00 12.37
CA LEU A 17 11.80 19.63 12.71
C LEU A 17 10.77 20.32 11.80
N LEU A 18 10.96 21.61 11.48
CA LEU A 18 10.08 22.33 10.56
C LEU A 18 10.12 21.78 9.13
N VAL A 19 11.30 21.38 8.64
CA VAL A 19 11.44 20.78 7.29
C VAL A 19 10.84 19.38 7.23
N GLY A 20 10.88 18.60 8.31
CA GLY A 20 10.31 17.25 8.38
C GLY A 20 8.80 17.21 8.15
N ASP A 21 8.05 18.18 8.69
CA ASP A 21 6.59 18.25 8.52
C ASP A 21 6.16 18.58 7.09
N LEU A 22 6.97 19.36 6.35
CA LEU A 22 6.74 19.65 4.93
C LEU A 22 6.91 18.42 4.01
N VAL A 23 7.65 17.40 4.47
CA VAL A 23 7.92 16.16 3.73
C VAL A 23 6.93 15.05 4.12
N GLY A 24 6.21 15.20 5.23
CA GLY A 24 5.33 14.17 5.81
C GLY A 24 4.12 13.78 4.95
N ASP A 25 3.69 14.63 4.01
CA ASP A 25 2.53 14.36 3.16
C ASP A 25 2.91 13.84 1.76
N GLN A 26 4.20 13.57 1.52
CA GLN A 26 4.66 13.03 0.25
C GLN A 26 4.48 11.50 0.20
N SER A 27 3.20 11.08 0.15
CA SER A 27 2.80 9.88 -0.62
C SER A 27 3.13 10.01 -2.13
N ILE A 28 3.83 11.09 -2.52
CA ILE A 28 4.16 11.56 -3.86
C ILE A 28 5.66 11.40 -4.16
N VAL A 29 6.43 10.67 -3.33
CA VAL A 29 7.66 10.06 -3.83
C VAL A 29 7.23 9.01 -4.85
N SER A 30 6.97 9.48 -6.07
CA SER A 30 6.76 8.72 -7.29
C SER A 30 8.08 8.04 -7.63
N MET A 31 8.48 7.10 -6.78
CA MET A 31 9.46 6.09 -7.13
C MET A 31 8.92 5.41 -8.38
N PRO A 32 9.71 5.31 -9.46
CA PRO A 32 9.30 4.53 -10.62
C PRO A 32 9.03 3.11 -10.13
N ARG A 33 7.75 2.74 -10.07
CA ARG A 33 7.36 1.37 -9.73
C ARG A 33 7.80 0.50 -10.90
N PHE A 34 8.83 -0.30 -10.70
CA PHE A 34 9.30 -1.29 -11.68
C PHE A 34 8.31 -2.45 -11.89
N VAL A 35 7.18 -2.42 -11.18
CA VAL A 35 6.12 -3.42 -11.25
C VAL A 35 4.80 -2.68 -11.44
N SER A 36 3.94 -3.23 -12.29
CA SER A 36 2.58 -2.72 -12.50
C SER A 36 1.74 -2.79 -11.23
N ASP A 37 0.83 -1.83 -11.06
CA ASP A 37 -0.12 -1.84 -9.94
C ASP A 37 -0.93 -3.15 -9.91
N ALA A 38 -0.91 -3.83 -8.76
CA ALA A 38 -1.61 -5.09 -8.56
C ALA A 38 -3.10 -4.84 -8.26
N VAL A 39 -3.85 -4.41 -9.28
CA VAL A 39 -5.30 -4.18 -9.17
C VAL A 39 -6.08 -5.41 -9.63
N ALA A 40 -6.96 -5.91 -8.76
CA ALA A 40 -7.92 -6.95 -9.10
C ALA A 40 -9.05 -6.34 -9.95
N VAL A 41 -9.22 -6.82 -11.20
CA VAL A 41 -10.30 -6.36 -12.09
C VAL A 41 -11.55 -7.19 -11.86
N VAL A 42 -12.66 -6.54 -11.53
CA VAL A 42 -13.96 -7.20 -11.36
C VAL A 42 -14.41 -7.86 -12.67
N GLY A 43 -14.89 -9.10 -12.58
CA GLY A 43 -15.39 -9.88 -13.73
C GLY A 43 -14.38 -10.84 -14.35
N ARG A 44 -13.10 -10.86 -13.92
CA ARG A 44 -12.19 -11.93 -14.35
C ARG A 44 -12.59 -13.27 -13.67
N PRO A 45 -12.17 -14.42 -14.23
CA PRO A 45 -12.53 -15.73 -13.68
C PRO A 45 -12.22 -15.93 -12.19
N LEU A 46 -11.20 -15.25 -11.65
CA LEU A 46 -10.79 -15.29 -10.24
C LEU A 46 -11.43 -14.19 -9.37
N THR A 47 -12.06 -13.18 -9.98
CA THR A 47 -12.67 -12.00 -9.31
C THR A 47 -14.12 -11.80 -9.79
N PRO A 48 -14.99 -12.80 -9.60
CA PRO A 48 -16.35 -12.77 -10.09
C PRO A 48 -17.21 -11.75 -9.35
N VAL A 49 -18.23 -11.24 -10.04
CA VAL A 49 -19.18 -10.27 -9.48
C VAL A 49 -20.16 -10.91 -8.50
N SER A 50 -20.48 -12.19 -8.69
CA SER A 50 -21.58 -12.87 -7.98
C SER A 50 -21.08 -13.95 -7.03
N VAL A 51 -21.25 -13.70 -5.72
CA VAL A 51 -20.93 -14.68 -4.66
C VAL A 51 -21.78 -15.94 -4.79
N ALA A 52 -23.08 -15.81 -5.04
CA ALA A 52 -23.97 -16.96 -5.25
C ALA A 52 -23.60 -17.78 -6.50
N GLY A 53 -23.08 -17.13 -7.53
CA GLY A 53 -22.52 -17.80 -8.71
C GLY A 53 -21.27 -18.60 -8.37
N VAL A 54 -20.37 -18.04 -7.54
CA VAL A 54 -19.18 -18.75 -7.04
C VAL A 54 -19.55 -19.99 -6.25
N ALA A 55 -20.48 -19.89 -5.30
CA ALA A 55 -20.92 -21.02 -4.49
C ALA A 55 -21.47 -22.18 -5.36
N ARG A 56 -22.26 -21.87 -6.40
CA ARG A 56 -22.76 -22.88 -7.35
C ARG A 56 -21.65 -23.47 -8.23
N ARG A 57 -20.69 -22.64 -8.66
CA ARG A 57 -19.59 -23.10 -9.54
C ARG A 57 -18.57 -23.95 -8.77
N THR A 58 -18.29 -23.60 -7.52
CA THR A 58 -17.40 -24.36 -6.62
C THR A 58 -18.01 -25.72 -6.27
N THR A 59 -19.28 -25.77 -5.86
CA THR A 59 -20.00 -27.04 -5.61
C THR A 59 -20.04 -27.95 -6.83
N ARG A 60 -20.30 -27.41 -8.03
CA ARG A 60 -20.24 -28.22 -9.27
C ARG A 60 -18.85 -28.75 -9.57
N ARG A 61 -17.80 -27.95 -9.36
CA ARG A 61 -16.40 -28.38 -9.58
C ARG A 61 -15.97 -29.45 -8.58
N CYS A 62 -16.43 -29.31 -7.34
CA CYS A 62 -16.27 -30.31 -6.30
C CYS A 62 -16.90 -31.65 -6.71
N ALA A 63 -18.17 -31.62 -7.12
CA ALA A 63 -18.87 -32.81 -7.59
C ALA A 63 -18.24 -33.45 -8.84
N ALA A 64 -17.54 -32.66 -9.67
CA ALA A 64 -16.80 -33.14 -10.83
C ALA A 64 -15.38 -33.66 -10.49
N GLY A 65 -14.99 -33.68 -9.20
CA GLY A 65 -13.65 -34.09 -8.75
C GLY A 65 -12.53 -33.13 -9.14
N ALA A 66 -12.86 -31.89 -9.55
CA ALA A 66 -11.87 -30.89 -9.93
C ALA A 66 -11.19 -30.24 -8.71
N TYR A 67 -11.82 -30.32 -7.55
CA TYR A 67 -11.26 -29.88 -6.27
C TYR A 67 -11.40 -31.00 -5.25
N ASP A 68 -10.43 -31.07 -4.33
CA ASP A 68 -10.55 -31.89 -3.13
C ASP A 68 -11.40 -31.12 -2.11
N CYS A 69 -12.54 -31.70 -1.82
CA CYS A 69 -13.60 -31.24 -0.95
C CYS A 69 -14.38 -32.48 -0.53
#